data_AF-R9PGG0-F1
#
_entry.id   AF-R9PGG0-F1
#
_cell.length_a   1.000
_cell.length_b   1.000
_cell.length_c   1.000
_cell.angle_alpha   90.00
_cell.angle_beta   90.00
_cell.angle_gamma   90.00
#
_symmetry.space_group_name_H-M   'P 1'
#
loop_
_entity.id
_entity.type
_entity.pdbx_description
1 polymer ?
#
loop_
_entity_poly.entity_id
_entity_poly.type
_entity_poly.pdbx_seq_one_letter_code
_entity_poly.pdbx_strand_id
1 'polypeptide(L)'
;MMAGLSFNRWDKDLGERRLATRQITHKFNQTAPEDAELREALVRELFVKVGKNIEICPPLTVDYGDTVFIGEDVFINTNLTLVNSGKITIGDRVMIAPNVSLFSINHALDPDLRKTYVNQQGEREVIDYPAPITIGDDVWIGGHAVILAGVTVGNGSVIAAGAVVTKDVPAGVLVGGNPAKVIREIQAGETVRQARV
;
A
#
# COMPACT_ATOMS: atom_id res chain seq x y z
N MET A 1 -12.58 -0.87 -9.26
CA MET A 1 -11.23 -0.64 -8.70
C MET A 1 -11.04 0.79 -8.18
N MET A 2 -10.68 1.76 -9.02
CA MET A 2 -10.39 3.15 -8.57
C MET A 2 -11.56 3.89 -7.91
N ALA A 3 -12.80 3.61 -8.35
CA ALA A 3 -14.02 4.18 -7.78
C ALA A 3 -14.56 3.39 -6.56
N GLY A 4 -13.83 2.40 -6.04
CA GLY A 4 -14.28 1.54 -4.93
C GLY A 4 -15.39 0.54 -5.28
N LEU A 5 -15.84 0.50 -6.55
CA LEU A 5 -16.82 -0.48 -7.00
C LEU A 5 -16.22 -1.89 -7.02
N SER A 6 -17.02 -2.85 -6.55
CA SER A 6 -16.71 -4.28 -6.60
C SER A 6 -16.62 -4.76 -8.04
N PHE A 7 -15.86 -5.82 -8.26
CA PHE A 7 -15.56 -6.31 -9.60
C PHE A 7 -15.24 -7.81 -9.58
N ASN A 8 -15.37 -8.46 -10.73
CA ASN A 8 -14.92 -9.84 -10.91
C ASN A 8 -13.39 -9.87 -11.05
N ARG A 9 -12.69 -10.55 -10.15
CA ARG A 9 -11.21 -10.68 -10.22
C ARG A 9 -10.73 -11.34 -11.51
N TRP A 10 -11.52 -12.24 -12.08
CA TRP A 10 -11.17 -13.01 -13.27
C TRP A 10 -11.46 -12.28 -14.58
N ASP A 11 -11.93 -11.03 -14.49
CA ASP A 11 -12.02 -10.15 -15.65
C ASP A 11 -10.69 -10.13 -16.43
N LYS A 12 -10.80 -10.25 -17.75
CA LYS A 12 -9.66 -10.43 -18.64
C LYS A 12 -8.77 -9.18 -18.67
N ASP A 13 -9.36 -7.99 -18.74
CA ASP A 13 -8.61 -6.71 -18.72
C ASP A 13 -7.81 -6.59 -17.42
N LEU A 14 -8.45 -6.91 -16.29
CA LEU A 14 -7.77 -6.91 -15.00
C LEU A 14 -6.65 -7.94 -14.93
N GLY A 15 -6.82 -9.09 -15.58
CA GLY A 15 -5.77 -10.11 -15.75
C GLY A 15 -4.55 -9.60 -16.50
N GLU A 16 -4.76 -8.93 -17.62
CA GLU A 16 -3.71 -8.34 -18.46
C GLU A 16 -2.96 -7.23 -17.70
N ARG A 17 -3.68 -6.38 -16.97
CA ARG A 17 -3.09 -5.32 -16.13
C ARG A 17 -2.21 -5.84 -15.00
N ARG A 18 -2.64 -6.91 -14.31
CA ARG A 18 -1.81 -7.58 -13.29
C ARG A 18 -0.54 -8.19 -13.89
N LEU A 19 -0.65 -8.78 -15.09
CA LEU A 19 0.52 -9.34 -15.78
C LEU A 19 1.54 -8.24 -16.11
N ALA A 20 1.09 -7.12 -16.69
CA ALA A 20 1.96 -5.98 -17.00
C ALA A 20 2.65 -5.43 -15.74
N THR A 21 1.90 -5.23 -14.65
CA THR A 21 2.44 -4.80 -13.35
C THR A 21 3.53 -5.75 -12.85
N ARG A 22 3.29 -7.06 -12.91
CA ARG A 22 4.24 -8.08 -12.43
C ARG A 22 5.50 -8.17 -13.27
N GLN A 23 5.41 -7.91 -14.58
CA GLN A 23 6.59 -7.85 -15.46
C GLN A 23 7.52 -6.70 -15.07
N ILE A 24 6.98 -5.50 -14.82
CA ILE A 24 7.78 -4.34 -14.39
C ILE A 24 8.35 -4.61 -12.99
N THR A 25 7.52 -5.09 -12.06
CA THR A 25 7.95 -5.41 -10.69
C THR A 25 9.05 -6.49 -10.67
N HIS A 26 8.99 -7.47 -11.55
CA HIS A 26 10.04 -8.49 -11.70
C HIS A 26 11.38 -7.89 -12.13
N LYS A 27 11.37 -6.99 -13.12
CA LYS A 27 12.57 -6.25 -13.55
C LYS A 27 13.13 -5.41 -12.40
N PHE A 28 12.27 -4.65 -11.71
CA PHE A 28 12.65 -3.82 -10.57
C PHE A 28 13.30 -4.64 -9.45
N ASN A 29 12.75 -5.80 -9.14
CA ASN A 29 13.29 -6.67 -8.08
C ASN A 29 14.64 -7.33 -8.44
N GLN A 30 15.10 -7.23 -9.68
CA GLN A 30 16.36 -7.79 -10.16
C GLN A 30 17.46 -6.74 -10.37
N THR A 31 17.18 -5.45 -10.14
CA THR A 31 18.19 -4.39 -10.28
C THR A 31 19.30 -4.53 -9.24
N ALA A 32 20.54 -4.23 -9.64
CA ALA A 32 21.69 -4.19 -8.75
C ALA A 32 21.66 -2.94 -7.83
N PRO A 33 22.44 -2.91 -6.74
CA PRO A 33 22.53 -1.73 -5.86
C PRO A 33 22.83 -0.41 -6.59
N GLU A 34 23.70 -0.46 -7.59
CA GLU A 34 24.14 0.67 -8.43
C GLU A 34 23.10 1.15 -9.45
N ASP A 35 22.04 0.39 -9.72
CA ASP A 35 21.03 0.66 -10.75
C ASP A 35 19.95 1.68 -10.29
N ALA A 36 20.37 2.78 -9.65
CA ALA A 36 19.44 3.77 -9.10
C ALA A 36 18.54 4.42 -10.17
N GLU A 37 19.12 4.81 -11.32
CA GLU A 37 18.37 5.45 -12.42
C GLU A 37 17.37 4.48 -13.06
N LEU A 38 17.75 3.21 -13.23
CA LEU A 38 16.86 2.18 -13.76
C LEU A 38 15.70 1.90 -12.78
N ARG A 39 15.98 1.82 -11.48
CA ARG A 39 14.94 1.67 -10.46
C ARG A 39 13.92 2.81 -10.52
N GLU A 40 14.39 4.06 -10.62
CA GLU A 40 13.49 5.21 -10.74
C GLU A 40 12.65 5.13 -12.02
N ALA A 41 13.26 4.81 -13.17
CA ALA A 41 12.54 4.69 -14.44
C ALA A 41 11.44 3.61 -14.37
N LEU A 42 11.73 2.43 -13.81
CA LEU A 42 10.78 1.34 -13.65
C LEU A 42 9.64 1.71 -12.69
N VAL A 43 9.92 2.43 -11.60
CA VAL A 43 8.88 2.90 -10.67
C VAL A 43 7.95 3.93 -11.32
N ARG A 44 8.50 4.82 -12.16
CA ARG A 44 7.71 5.79 -12.94
C ARG A 44 6.88 5.14 -14.04
N GLU A 45 7.34 4.02 -14.60
CA GLU A 45 6.55 3.18 -15.52
C GLU A 45 5.45 2.43 -14.76
N LEU A 46 5.75 1.95 -13.56
CA LEU A 46 4.86 1.12 -12.75
C LEU A 46 3.66 1.90 -12.20
N PHE A 47 3.88 3.10 -11.65
CA PHE A 47 2.86 3.84 -10.91
C PHE A 47 2.30 5.03 -11.67
N VAL A 48 1.04 5.39 -11.39
CA VAL A 48 0.34 6.48 -12.09
C VAL A 48 1.00 7.84 -11.85
N LYS A 49 1.42 8.09 -10.61
CA LYS A 49 2.11 9.30 -10.19
C LYS A 49 3.25 8.94 -9.25
N VAL A 50 4.39 9.53 -9.50
CA VAL A 50 5.58 9.46 -8.66
C VAL A 50 6.19 10.85 -8.60
N GLY A 51 6.32 11.43 -7.40
CA GLY A 51 6.93 12.74 -7.21
C GLY A 51 8.45 12.75 -7.44
N LYS A 52 9.10 13.78 -6.91
CA LYS A 52 10.56 13.93 -6.95
C LYS A 52 11.20 13.25 -5.74
N ASN A 53 12.51 12.98 -5.83
CA ASN A 53 13.32 12.48 -4.71
C ASN A 53 12.72 11.23 -4.05
N ILE A 54 12.44 10.22 -4.87
CA ILE A 54 11.88 8.96 -4.41
C ILE A 54 12.98 7.90 -4.31
N GLU A 55 12.96 7.15 -3.22
CA GLU A 55 13.79 5.95 -3.08
C GLU A 55 12.94 4.78 -2.65
N ILE A 56 12.96 3.71 -3.45
CA ILE A 56 12.28 2.45 -3.16
C ILE A 56 13.31 1.34 -3.21
N CYS A 57 13.43 0.60 -2.11
CA CYS A 57 14.33 -0.54 -2.02
C CYS A 57 13.65 -1.82 -2.53
N PRO A 58 14.27 -2.60 -3.43
CA PRO A 58 13.77 -3.91 -3.79
C PRO A 58 13.91 -4.91 -2.62
N PRO A 59 13.07 -5.96 -2.56
CA PRO A 59 11.98 -6.22 -3.50
C PRO A 59 10.70 -5.48 -3.12
N LEU A 60 9.87 -5.27 -4.13
CA LEU A 60 8.53 -4.71 -4.09
C LEU A 60 7.53 -5.75 -4.62
N THR A 61 6.33 -5.83 -4.06
CA THR A 61 5.23 -6.63 -4.61
C THR A 61 4.02 -5.75 -4.86
N VAL A 62 3.46 -5.77 -6.08
CA VAL A 62 2.30 -4.95 -6.47
C VAL A 62 1.36 -5.78 -7.35
N ASP A 63 0.05 -5.70 -7.09
CA ASP A 63 -0.95 -6.31 -7.97
C ASP A 63 -1.32 -5.41 -9.16
N TYR A 64 -1.57 -4.11 -8.93
CA TYR A 64 -1.88 -3.15 -10.00
C TYR A 64 -1.13 -1.83 -9.80
N GLY A 65 -0.07 -1.60 -10.58
CA GLY A 65 0.69 -0.36 -10.51
C GLY A 65 -0.14 0.89 -10.87
N ASP A 66 -1.10 0.72 -11.77
CA ASP A 66 -1.98 1.77 -12.28
C ASP A 66 -3.09 2.25 -11.33
N THR A 67 -2.98 1.91 -10.05
CA THR A 67 -3.88 2.40 -8.97
C THR A 67 -3.12 3.08 -7.83
N VAL A 68 -1.81 3.27 -7.97
CA VAL A 68 -0.92 3.80 -6.93
C VAL A 68 -0.42 5.19 -7.30
N PHE A 69 -0.45 6.09 -6.32
CA PHE A 69 -0.01 7.48 -6.44
C PHE A 69 0.96 7.77 -5.28
N ILE A 70 2.14 8.24 -5.61
CA ILE A 70 3.20 8.57 -4.66
C ILE A 70 3.56 10.06 -4.81
N GLY A 71 3.63 10.75 -3.67
CA GLY A 71 4.11 12.12 -3.53
C GLY A 71 5.61 12.28 -3.75
N GLU A 72 6.16 13.38 -3.25
CA GLU A 72 7.59 13.70 -3.30
C GLU A 72 8.31 13.47 -1.96
N ASP A 73 9.64 13.30 -2.02
CA ASP A 73 10.50 13.05 -0.85
C ASP A 73 10.11 11.78 -0.07
N VAL A 74 9.75 10.71 -0.79
CA VAL A 74 9.28 9.45 -0.20
C VAL A 74 10.40 8.40 -0.15
N PHE A 75 10.56 7.78 1.02
CA PHE A 75 11.46 6.65 1.23
C PHE A 75 10.68 5.38 1.58
N ILE A 76 10.90 4.31 0.81
CA ILE A 76 10.27 3.00 1.01
C ILE A 76 11.37 1.95 1.13
N ASN A 77 11.46 1.33 2.29
CA ASN A 77 12.41 0.26 2.55
C ASN A 77 11.94 -1.08 1.96
N THR A 78 12.79 -2.10 2.09
CA THR A 78 12.63 -3.42 1.46
C THR A 78 11.32 -4.13 1.82
N ASN A 79 10.84 -4.98 0.91
CA ASN A 79 9.68 -5.85 1.08
C ASN A 79 8.35 -5.10 1.29
N LEU A 80 8.15 -3.95 0.64
CA LEU A 80 6.82 -3.36 0.55
C LEU A 80 5.89 -4.29 -0.24
N THR A 81 4.72 -4.57 0.35
CA THR A 81 3.67 -5.37 -0.29
C THR A 81 2.41 -4.53 -0.50
N LEU A 82 2.03 -4.34 -1.76
CA LEU A 82 0.80 -3.69 -2.19
C LEU A 82 -0.12 -4.74 -2.81
N VAL A 83 -0.97 -5.35 -1.99
CA VAL A 83 -2.08 -6.18 -2.50
C VAL A 83 -3.24 -5.23 -2.72
N ASN A 84 -3.26 -4.64 -3.90
CA ASN A 84 -4.10 -3.50 -4.19
C ASN A 84 -5.13 -3.79 -5.28
N SER A 85 -6.28 -3.15 -5.16
CA SER A 85 -7.32 -3.09 -6.18
C SER A 85 -8.19 -1.85 -5.95
N GLY A 86 -8.22 -1.34 -4.71
CA GLY A 86 -8.55 0.05 -4.41
C GLY A 86 -7.35 0.97 -4.66
N LYS A 87 -7.65 2.24 -4.92
CA LYS A 87 -6.64 3.30 -5.04
C LYS A 87 -5.76 3.36 -3.79
N ILE A 88 -4.44 3.47 -3.97
CA ILE A 88 -3.51 3.78 -2.88
C ILE A 88 -2.89 5.15 -3.15
N THR A 89 -3.00 6.05 -2.19
CA THR A 89 -2.36 7.36 -2.23
C THR A 89 -1.35 7.45 -1.09
N ILE A 90 -0.11 7.78 -1.42
CA ILE A 90 0.95 8.10 -0.47
C ILE A 90 1.30 9.57 -0.67
N GLY A 91 1.21 10.35 0.40
CA GLY A 91 1.53 11.78 0.41
C GLY A 91 3.03 12.06 0.28
N ASP A 92 3.40 13.28 0.65
CA ASP A 92 4.78 13.75 0.56
C ASP A 92 5.54 13.48 1.87
N ARG A 93 6.87 13.35 1.80
CA ARG A 93 7.76 13.16 2.96
C ARG A 93 7.43 11.94 3.81
N VAL A 94 6.90 10.89 3.17
CA VAL A 94 6.51 9.64 3.83
C VAL A 94 7.70 8.70 3.95
N MET A 95 7.86 8.08 5.12
CA MET A 95 8.84 7.03 5.37
C MET A 95 8.15 5.70 5.66
N ILE A 96 8.47 4.67 4.88
CA ILE A 96 7.94 3.31 5.06
C ILE A 96 9.10 2.37 5.38
N ALA A 97 9.06 1.77 6.57
CA ALA A 97 10.06 0.80 7.03
C ALA A 97 9.87 -0.59 6.37
N PRO A 98 10.79 -1.55 6.60
CA PRO A 98 10.73 -2.84 5.93
C PRO A 98 9.48 -3.66 6.24
N ASN A 99 9.11 -4.54 5.31
CA ASN A 99 8.06 -5.54 5.48
C ASN A 99 6.66 -4.95 5.77
N VAL A 100 6.39 -3.72 5.31
CA VAL A 100 5.07 -3.09 5.43
C VAL A 100 4.13 -3.62 4.36
N SER A 101 2.86 -3.80 4.73
CA SER A 101 1.81 -4.24 3.81
C SER A 101 0.64 -3.27 3.76
N LEU A 102 0.24 -2.85 2.56
CA LEU A 102 -0.97 -2.06 2.31
C LEU A 102 -1.97 -2.92 1.51
N PHE A 103 -3.12 -3.23 2.11
CA PHE A 103 -4.12 -4.11 1.51
C PHE A 103 -5.38 -3.32 1.18
N SER A 104 -5.52 -2.84 -0.06
CA SER A 104 -6.66 -2.01 -0.49
C SER A 104 -7.84 -2.83 -1.05
N ILE A 105 -7.95 -4.09 -0.65
CA ILE A 105 -8.94 -5.06 -1.12
C ILE A 105 -9.41 -5.94 0.03
N ASN A 106 -10.67 -6.34 -0.05
CA ASN A 106 -11.29 -7.32 0.84
C ASN A 106 -12.15 -8.31 0.06
N HIS A 107 -12.62 -9.35 0.75
CA HIS A 107 -13.54 -10.35 0.21
C HIS A 107 -14.84 -10.38 1.01
N ALA A 108 -15.88 -10.99 0.43
CA ALA A 108 -17.09 -11.27 1.19
C ALA A 108 -16.76 -12.14 2.41
N LEU A 109 -17.39 -11.81 3.54
CA LEU A 109 -17.25 -12.59 4.77
C LEU A 109 -17.92 -13.95 4.64
N ASP A 110 -19.06 -13.99 3.96
CA ASP A 110 -19.77 -15.21 3.60
C ASP A 110 -18.91 -16.06 2.63
N PRO A 111 -18.54 -17.30 3.01
CA PRO A 111 -17.76 -18.17 2.15
C PRO A 111 -18.42 -18.46 0.81
N ASP A 112 -19.76 -18.50 0.72
CA ASP A 112 -20.47 -18.78 -0.53
C ASP A 112 -20.31 -17.65 -1.54
N LEU A 113 -20.25 -16.40 -1.05
CA LEU A 113 -20.06 -15.21 -1.88
C LEU A 113 -18.60 -15.01 -2.36
N ARG A 114 -17.63 -15.70 -1.76
CA ARG A 114 -16.21 -15.64 -2.18
C ARG A 114 -15.70 -16.91 -2.85
N LYS A 115 -16.58 -17.83 -3.23
CA LYS A 115 -16.22 -18.96 -4.09
C LYS A 115 -15.99 -18.45 -5.51
N THR A 116 -14.99 -19.03 -6.18
CA THR A 116 -14.93 -18.94 -7.64
C THR A 116 -15.94 -19.91 -8.22
N TYR A 117 -16.90 -19.40 -8.99
CA TYR A 117 -17.82 -20.23 -9.78
C TYR A 117 -17.63 -19.96 -11.27
N VAL A 118 -18.30 -20.75 -12.10
CA VAL A 118 -18.32 -20.56 -13.55
C VAL A 118 -19.71 -20.10 -13.94
N ASN A 119 -19.82 -18.94 -14.59
CA ASN A 119 -21.10 -18.38 -15.03
C ASN A 119 -21.67 -19.15 -16.24
N GLN A 120 -22.86 -18.77 -16.70
CA GLN A 120 -23.53 -19.44 -17.83
C GLN A 120 -22.75 -19.33 -19.15
N GLN A 121 -21.81 -18.38 -19.23
CA GLN A 121 -20.93 -18.13 -20.37
C GLN A 121 -19.62 -18.92 -20.29
N GLY A 122 -19.40 -19.71 -19.23
CA GLY A 122 -18.18 -20.50 -19.04
C GLY A 122 -17.02 -19.71 -18.41
N GLU A 123 -17.26 -18.50 -17.91
CA GLU A 123 -16.25 -17.62 -17.34
C GLU A 123 -16.18 -17.77 -15.82
N ARG A 124 -14.97 -17.67 -15.26
CA ARG A 124 -14.80 -17.70 -13.81
C ARG A 124 -15.25 -16.38 -13.18
N GLU A 125 -15.93 -16.45 -12.04
CA GLU A 125 -16.39 -15.28 -11.32
C GLU A 125 -16.07 -15.38 -9.82
N VAL A 126 -15.49 -14.31 -9.26
CA VAL A 126 -15.41 -14.07 -7.82
C VAL A 126 -15.34 -12.57 -7.58
N ILE A 127 -16.12 -12.07 -6.63
CA ILE A 127 -16.24 -10.63 -6.37
C ILE A 127 -15.23 -10.19 -5.31
N ASP A 128 -14.39 -9.24 -5.71
CA ASP A 128 -13.47 -8.53 -4.82
C ASP A 128 -14.03 -7.15 -4.46
N TYR A 129 -13.79 -6.70 -3.23
CA TYR A 129 -14.30 -5.46 -2.66
C TYR A 129 -13.15 -4.49 -2.39
N PRO A 130 -12.80 -3.63 -3.35
CA PRO A 130 -11.72 -2.66 -3.18
C PRO A 130 -12.17 -1.51 -2.28
N ALA A 131 -11.27 -1.02 -1.42
CA ALA A 131 -11.47 0.24 -0.70
C ALA A 131 -10.15 1.01 -0.64
N PRO A 132 -10.16 2.33 -0.88
CA PRO A 132 -8.95 3.10 -1.02
C PRO A 132 -8.16 3.16 0.28
N ILE A 133 -6.83 3.26 0.18
CA ILE A 133 -5.95 3.61 1.30
C ILE A 133 -5.34 4.98 1.01
N THR A 134 -5.36 5.86 2.01
CA THR A 134 -4.76 7.19 1.92
C THR A 134 -3.76 7.35 3.05
N ILE A 135 -2.48 7.53 2.71
CA ILE A 135 -1.43 7.90 3.64
C ILE A 135 -1.15 9.39 3.44
N GLY A 136 -1.37 10.17 4.50
CA GLY A 136 -1.11 11.61 4.51
C GLY A 136 0.38 11.95 4.46
N ASP A 137 0.66 13.24 4.47
CA ASP A 137 2.03 13.76 4.42
C ASP A 137 2.77 13.55 5.75
N ASP A 138 4.10 13.50 5.72
CA ASP A 138 4.95 13.41 6.92
C ASP A 138 4.69 12.17 7.79
N VAL A 139 4.08 11.12 7.22
CA VAL A 139 3.77 9.87 7.94
C VAL A 139 5.01 8.97 8.00
N TRP A 140 5.22 8.35 9.16
CA TRP A 140 6.19 7.27 9.32
C TRP A 140 5.48 5.95 9.64
N ILE A 141 5.70 4.94 8.80
CA ILE A 141 5.17 3.58 9.00
C ILE A 141 6.29 2.66 9.44
N GLY A 142 6.19 2.16 10.68
CA GLY A 142 7.13 1.21 11.28
C GLY A 142 7.09 -0.17 10.64
N GLY A 143 8.18 -0.92 10.79
CA GLY A 143 8.37 -2.18 10.07
C GLY A 143 7.33 -3.23 10.47
N HIS A 144 6.98 -4.12 9.54
CA HIS A 144 5.93 -5.14 9.73
C HIS A 144 4.52 -4.60 10.02
N ALA A 145 4.25 -3.29 9.84
CA ALA A 145 2.90 -2.77 9.96
C ALA A 145 2.01 -3.18 8.78
N VAL A 146 0.72 -3.33 9.04
CA VAL A 146 -0.31 -3.66 8.04
C VAL A 146 -1.39 -2.58 8.07
N ILE A 147 -1.70 -1.99 6.91
CA ILE A 147 -2.80 -1.03 6.75
C ILE A 147 -3.90 -1.66 5.90
N LEU A 148 -5.11 -1.73 6.45
CA LEU A 148 -6.25 -2.39 5.80
C LEU A 148 -7.06 -1.46 4.89
N ALA A 149 -7.87 -2.08 4.04
CA ALA A 149 -8.67 -1.42 3.02
C ALA A 149 -9.61 -0.37 3.63
N GLY A 150 -9.68 0.81 3.00
CA GLY A 150 -10.54 1.91 3.44
C GLY A 150 -9.90 2.86 4.46
N VAL A 151 -8.69 2.56 4.97
CA VAL A 151 -8.04 3.37 6.01
C VAL A 151 -7.42 4.63 5.43
N THR A 152 -7.66 5.75 6.11
CA THR A 152 -6.92 7.00 5.98
C THR A 152 -6.01 7.21 7.18
N VAL A 153 -4.72 7.45 6.92
CA VAL A 153 -3.73 7.85 7.93
C VAL A 153 -3.49 9.35 7.81
N GLY A 154 -3.83 10.11 8.85
CA GLY A 154 -3.66 11.55 8.89
C GLY A 154 -2.19 11.98 8.95
N ASN A 155 -1.94 13.20 8.48
CA ASN A 155 -0.60 13.78 8.33
C ASN A 155 0.21 13.74 9.65
N GLY A 156 1.53 13.59 9.55
CA GLY A 156 2.45 13.62 10.68
C GLY A 156 2.29 12.47 11.68
N SER A 157 1.50 11.45 11.35
CA SER A 157 1.26 10.32 12.25
C SER A 157 2.36 9.28 12.17
N VAL A 158 2.54 8.54 13.26
CA VAL A 158 3.47 7.42 13.33
C VAL A 158 2.68 6.13 13.56
N ILE A 159 2.90 5.16 12.67
CA ILE A 159 2.41 3.79 12.83
C ILE A 159 3.54 2.97 13.46
N ALA A 160 3.35 2.47 14.68
CA ALA A 160 4.36 1.64 15.33
C ALA A 160 4.61 0.34 14.56
N ALA A 161 5.81 -0.21 14.73
CA ALA A 161 6.17 -1.50 14.15
C ALA A 161 5.19 -2.61 14.57
N GLY A 162 4.83 -3.48 13.64
CA GLY A 162 3.89 -4.59 13.86
C GLY A 162 2.43 -4.19 14.08
N ALA A 163 2.06 -2.90 13.93
CA ALA A 163 0.69 -2.48 14.10
C ALA A 163 -0.23 -2.98 12.96
N VAL A 164 -1.47 -3.35 13.30
CA VAL A 164 -2.51 -3.70 12.32
C VAL A 164 -3.58 -2.62 12.34
N VAL A 165 -3.53 -1.71 11.38
CA VAL A 165 -4.40 -0.53 11.31
C VAL A 165 -5.68 -0.90 10.58
N THR A 166 -6.78 -0.98 11.35
CA THR A 166 -8.10 -1.39 10.87
C THR A 166 -9.11 -0.25 10.80
N LYS A 167 -8.72 0.97 11.19
CA LYS A 167 -9.57 2.17 11.24
C LYS A 167 -8.71 3.39 10.93
N ASP A 168 -9.36 4.48 10.52
CA ASP A 168 -8.68 5.75 10.26
C ASP A 168 -7.86 6.22 11.46
N VAL A 169 -6.71 6.82 11.16
CA VAL A 169 -5.77 7.37 12.12
C VAL A 169 -5.83 8.90 12.05
N PRO A 170 -6.15 9.60 13.16
CA PRO A 170 -6.08 11.07 13.21
C PRO A 170 -4.69 11.59 12.88
N ALA A 171 -4.56 12.85 12.49
CA ALA A 171 -3.25 13.47 12.25
C ALA A 171 -2.44 13.65 13.56
N GLY A 172 -1.12 13.57 13.48
CA GLY A 172 -0.20 13.91 14.57
C GLY A 172 -0.22 12.97 15.77
N VAL A 173 -0.59 11.69 15.58
CA VAL A 173 -0.65 10.70 16.66
C VAL A 173 0.30 9.53 16.43
N LEU A 174 0.72 8.92 17.53
CA LEU A 174 1.36 7.60 17.54
C LEU A 174 0.27 6.54 17.74
N VAL A 175 0.18 5.58 16.83
CA VAL A 175 -0.68 4.40 16.97
C VAL A 175 0.14 3.11 17.05
N GLY A 176 -0.39 2.10 17.74
CA GLY A 176 0.25 0.78 17.77
C GLY A 176 -0.69 -0.32 18.25
N GLY A 177 -0.24 -1.57 18.10
CA GLY A 177 -0.98 -2.77 18.50
C GLY A 177 -1.76 -3.44 17.36
N ASN A 178 -2.43 -4.55 17.70
CA ASN A 178 -3.27 -5.32 16.79
C ASN A 178 -4.60 -5.69 17.52
N PRO A 179 -5.73 -5.03 17.19
CA PRO A 179 -5.84 -3.90 16.27
C PRO A 179 -5.15 -2.64 16.82
N ALA A 180 -4.66 -1.79 15.92
CA ALA A 180 -3.97 -0.56 16.28
C ALA A 180 -4.91 0.41 17.00
N LYS A 181 -4.38 1.05 18.05
CA LYS A 181 -5.06 2.11 18.81
C LYS A 181 -4.16 3.32 18.92
N VAL A 182 -4.76 4.50 19.05
CA VAL A 182 -4.02 5.71 19.44
C VAL A 182 -3.39 5.47 20.80
N ILE A 183 -2.07 5.60 20.86
CA ILE A 183 -1.29 5.53 22.10
C ILE A 183 -1.27 6.91 22.73
N ARG A 184 -0.94 7.93 21.94
CA ARG A 184 -0.88 9.35 22.34
C ARG A 184 -0.69 10.27 21.14
N GLU A 185 -0.82 11.57 21.39
CA GLU A 185 -0.40 12.62 20.47
C GLU A 185 1.13 12.78 20.46
N ILE A 186 1.66 13.20 19.31
CA ILE A 186 3.08 13.49 19.11
C ILE A 186 3.34 14.94 19.44
N GLN A 187 4.35 15.21 20.27
CA GLN A 187 4.70 16.57 20.68
C GLN A 187 5.71 17.19 19.71
N ALA A 188 5.63 18.51 19.53
CA ALA A 188 6.59 19.23 18.69
C ALA A 188 8.02 19.07 19.23
N GLY A 189 8.97 18.74 18.35
CA GLY A 189 10.38 18.54 18.72
C GLY A 189 10.67 17.20 19.42
N GLU A 190 9.67 16.33 19.54
CA GLU A 190 9.83 15.01 20.14
C GLU A 190 10.73 14.10 19.28
N THR A 191 11.64 13.40 19.94
CA THR A 191 12.46 12.34 19.32
C THR A 191 12.22 10.99 20.00
N VAL A 192 12.57 9.89 19.32
CA VAL A 192 12.55 8.54 19.91
C VAL A 192 13.39 8.39 21.18
N ARG A 193 14.34 9.31 21.43
CA ARG A 193 15.15 9.33 22.67
C ARG A 193 14.35 9.85 23.88
N GLN A 194 13.30 10.62 23.64
CA GLN A 194 12.42 11.19 24.66
C GLN A 194 11.12 10.37 24.80
N ALA A 195 10.72 9.68 23.72
CA ALA A 195 9.59 8.77 23.71
C ALA A 195 9.93 7.47 24.47
N ARG A 196 9.34 7.27 25.65
CA ARG A 196 9.25 5.92 26.25
C ARG A 196 8.09 5.21 25.55
N VAL A 197 8.39 4.14 24.81
CA VAL A 197 7.39 3.22 24.25
C VAL A 197 7.08 2.15 25.26
#